data_AF-A0A3E0PU83-F1
#
_entry.id   AF-A0A3E0PU83-F1
#
_cell.length_a   1.000
_cell.length_b   1.000
_cell.length_c   1.000
_cell.angle_alpha   90.00
_cell.angle_beta   90.00
_cell.angle_gamma   90.00
#
_symmetry.space_group_name_H-M   'P 1'
#
loop_
_entity.id
_entity.type
_entity.pdbx_description
1 polymer ?
#
loop_
_entity_poly.entity_id
_entity_poly.type
_entity_poly.pdbx_seq_one_letter_code
_entity_poly.pdbx_strand_id
1 'polypeptide(L)'
;MKTTIGKVLAVATSVASLMFLGFVSVAVFGGANWERQAKGLEGYTFSRTEGENPQWTATEHVGGQTFTQSKVIEPVLDAVYSDMISDLTEEQRTYTEQIPALEQELAQMKPAIEADLAALQAAVDDFQQRLDARRSEVQANAEAVEQAAAEVQRVEDLIESRREDVERLSAQVGQIRDDRFRIEQIQRQLRDLIKQIDGSLQRASQRQEQLKSVLEG
;
A
#
# COMPACT_ATOMS: atom_id res chain seq x y z
N MET A 1 -25.22 -87.23 -66.68
CA MET A 1 -24.88 -86.16 -65.71
C MET A 1 -24.17 -85.01 -66.44
N LYS A 2 -24.89 -84.21 -67.27
CA LYS A 2 -24.27 -83.17 -68.12
C LYS A 2 -25.02 -81.81 -68.15
N THR A 3 -26.07 -81.63 -67.35
CA THR A 3 -26.91 -80.40 -67.38
C THR A 3 -26.84 -79.56 -66.11
N THR A 4 -26.16 -80.03 -65.05
CA THR A 4 -26.08 -79.33 -63.76
C THR A 4 -25.02 -78.23 -63.75
N ILE A 5 -23.85 -78.49 -64.34
CA ILE A 5 -22.72 -77.54 -64.35
C ILE A 5 -23.05 -76.30 -65.18
N GLY A 6 -23.70 -76.45 -66.34
CA GLY A 6 -24.09 -75.30 -67.19
C GLY A 6 -25.13 -74.39 -66.55
N LYS A 7 -26.07 -74.93 -65.74
CA LYS A 7 -27.05 -74.13 -65.00
C LYS A 7 -26.41 -73.37 -63.84
N VAL A 8 -25.49 -74.00 -63.11
CA VAL A 8 -24.75 -73.35 -62.03
C VAL A 8 -23.85 -72.23 -62.58
N LEU A 9 -23.20 -72.46 -63.73
CA LEU A 9 -22.39 -71.42 -64.37
C LEU A 9 -23.25 -70.23 -64.82
N ALA A 10 -24.40 -70.46 -65.45
CA ALA A 10 -25.29 -69.40 -65.91
C ALA A 10 -25.86 -68.55 -64.75
N VAL A 11 -26.19 -69.20 -63.62
CA VAL A 11 -26.64 -68.50 -62.41
C VAL A 11 -25.48 -67.69 -61.80
N ALA A 12 -24.27 -68.24 -61.74
CA ALA A 12 -23.11 -67.52 -61.24
C ALA A 12 -22.76 -66.30 -62.12
N THR A 13 -22.80 -66.43 -63.45
CA THR A 13 -22.50 -65.33 -64.37
C THR A 13 -23.55 -64.22 -64.34
N SER A 14 -24.84 -64.56 -64.17
CA SER A 14 -25.91 -63.57 -64.04
C SER A 14 -25.86 -62.83 -62.70
N VAL A 15 -25.57 -63.53 -61.61
CA VAL A 15 -25.36 -62.89 -60.29
C VAL A 15 -24.12 -62.00 -60.31
N ALA A 16 -23.01 -62.45 -60.90
CA ALA A 16 -21.81 -61.63 -61.05
C ALA A 16 -22.08 -60.38 -61.91
N SER A 17 -22.83 -60.51 -63.01
CA SER A 17 -23.21 -59.36 -63.85
C SER A 17 -24.11 -58.38 -63.10
N LEU A 18 -25.05 -58.87 -62.28
CA LEU A 18 -25.90 -58.01 -61.44
C LEU A 18 -25.10 -57.30 -60.35
N MET A 19 -24.11 -57.96 -59.74
CA MET A 19 -23.23 -57.32 -58.77
C MET A 19 -22.34 -56.26 -59.42
N PHE A 20 -21.78 -56.54 -60.61
CA PHE A 20 -21.02 -55.54 -61.35
C PHE A 20 -21.91 -54.37 -61.81
N LEU A 21 -23.15 -54.62 -62.24
CA LEU A 21 -24.08 -53.57 -62.60
C LEU A 21 -24.50 -52.72 -61.38
N GLY A 22 -24.64 -53.36 -60.21
CA GLY A 22 -24.87 -52.69 -58.93
C GLY A 22 -23.69 -51.82 -58.51
N PHE A 23 -22.46 -52.33 -58.59
CA PHE A 23 -21.24 -51.58 -58.28
C PHE A 23 -21.00 -50.44 -59.26
N VAL A 24 -21.21 -50.65 -60.56
CA VAL A 24 -21.13 -49.59 -61.57
C VAL A 24 -22.23 -48.55 -61.35
N SER A 25 -23.45 -48.96 -61.00
CA SER A 25 -24.52 -47.99 -60.70
C SER A 25 -24.20 -47.14 -59.47
N VAL A 26 -23.60 -47.73 -58.43
CA VAL A 26 -23.16 -46.97 -57.23
C VAL A 26 -21.92 -46.12 -57.54
N ALA A 27 -21.01 -46.55 -58.39
CA ALA A 27 -19.86 -45.73 -58.80
C ALA A 27 -20.27 -44.56 -59.71
N VAL A 28 -21.29 -44.76 -60.57
CA VAL A 28 -21.76 -43.75 -61.53
C VAL A 28 -22.76 -42.78 -60.89
N PHE A 29 -23.64 -43.24 -59.99
CA PHE A 29 -24.67 -42.40 -59.35
C PHE A 29 -24.41 -42.08 -57.88
N GLY A 30 -23.47 -42.77 -57.23
CA GLY A 30 -23.11 -42.61 -55.81
C GLY A 30 -21.72 -41.99 -55.61
N GLY A 31 -21.24 -41.18 -56.56
CA GLY A 31 -20.08 -40.33 -56.34
C GLY A 31 -20.26 -39.45 -55.09
N ALA A 32 -19.16 -39.11 -54.42
CA ALA A 32 -19.21 -38.29 -53.22
C ALA A 32 -19.97 -36.98 -53.48
N ASN A 33 -20.88 -36.62 -52.57
CA ASN A 33 -21.72 -35.43 -52.72
C ASN A 33 -20.93 -34.18 -52.33
N TRP A 34 -20.00 -33.81 -53.19
CA TRP A 34 -19.08 -32.69 -53.01
C TRP A 34 -19.80 -31.35 -52.89
N GLU A 35 -20.97 -31.18 -53.51
CA GLU A 35 -21.78 -29.97 -53.37
C GLU A 35 -22.32 -29.80 -51.95
N ARG A 36 -22.70 -30.90 -51.28
CA ARG A 36 -23.11 -30.85 -49.86
C ARG A 36 -21.90 -30.53 -48.96
N GLN A 37 -20.72 -31.05 -49.27
CA GLN A 37 -19.51 -30.79 -48.51
C GLN A 37 -19.03 -29.34 -48.66
N ALA A 38 -19.08 -28.80 -49.87
CA ALA A 38 -18.82 -27.40 -50.18
C ALA A 38 -19.77 -26.44 -49.44
N LYS A 39 -21.05 -26.79 -49.32
CA LYS A 39 -22.04 -26.01 -48.54
C LYS A 39 -21.82 -26.06 -47.02
N GLY A 40 -21.05 -27.03 -46.52
CA GLY A 40 -20.73 -27.16 -45.10
C GLY A 40 -19.45 -26.43 -44.68
N LEU A 41 -18.72 -25.83 -45.62
CA LEU A 41 -17.51 -25.07 -45.34
C LEU A 41 -17.86 -23.61 -45.04
N GLU A 42 -17.74 -23.24 -43.78
CA GLU A 42 -17.85 -21.85 -43.34
C GLU A 42 -16.61 -21.06 -43.80
N GLY A 43 -16.80 -19.83 -44.29
CA GLY A 43 -15.70 -18.98 -44.76
C GLY A 43 -15.44 -19.01 -46.26
N TYR A 44 -16.02 -19.94 -47.03
CA TYR A 44 -15.84 -20.04 -48.49
C TYR A 44 -17.17 -20.14 -49.25
N THR A 45 -17.31 -19.42 -50.37
CA THR A 45 -18.46 -19.53 -51.29
C THR A 45 -18.05 -20.29 -52.53
N PHE A 46 -18.79 -21.33 -52.88
CA PHE A 46 -18.58 -22.11 -54.10
C PHE A 46 -19.62 -21.71 -55.16
N SER A 47 -19.15 -21.40 -56.36
CA SER A 47 -20.01 -21.03 -57.50
C SER A 47 -19.68 -21.86 -58.74
N ARG A 48 -20.67 -22.08 -59.60
CA ARG A 48 -20.53 -22.79 -60.87
C ARG A 48 -20.95 -21.88 -62.00
N THR A 49 -20.07 -21.64 -62.97
CA THR A 49 -20.40 -20.89 -64.18
C THR A 49 -21.23 -21.76 -65.12
N GLU A 50 -22.39 -21.27 -65.58
CA GLU A 50 -23.25 -21.96 -66.55
C GLU A 50 -22.96 -21.47 -67.98
N GLY A 51 -22.65 -22.40 -68.90
CA GLY A 51 -22.26 -22.11 -70.28
C GLY A 51 -21.63 -23.30 -71.00
N GLU A 52 -21.03 -23.09 -72.19
CA GLU A 52 -20.46 -24.13 -73.07
C GLU A 52 -19.27 -24.88 -72.45
N ASN A 53 -18.67 -24.34 -71.38
CA ASN A 53 -17.68 -25.01 -70.53
C ASN A 53 -17.96 -24.70 -69.03
N PRO A 54 -18.74 -25.53 -68.32
CA PRO A 54 -19.02 -25.29 -66.91
C PRO A 54 -17.75 -25.47 -66.07
N GLN A 55 -17.49 -24.52 -65.17
CA GLN A 55 -16.36 -24.54 -64.24
C GLN A 55 -16.83 -24.17 -62.83
N TRP A 56 -16.32 -24.89 -61.84
CA TRP A 56 -16.46 -24.62 -60.42
C TRP A 56 -15.34 -23.70 -59.96
N THR A 57 -15.70 -22.73 -59.13
CA THR A 57 -14.77 -21.80 -58.46
C THR A 57 -15.14 -21.70 -56.99
N ALA A 58 -14.15 -21.49 -56.14
CA ALA A 58 -14.35 -21.13 -54.75
C ALA A 58 -13.78 -19.73 -54.52
N THR A 59 -14.47 -18.94 -53.69
CA THR A 59 -14.05 -17.62 -53.29
C THR A 59 -14.09 -17.53 -51.78
N GLU A 60 -12.99 -17.12 -51.17
CA GLU A 60 -12.92 -16.84 -49.74
C GLU A 60 -13.74 -15.58 -49.39
N HIS A 61 -14.50 -15.62 -48.30
CA HIS A 61 -15.33 -14.49 -47.88
C HIS A 61 -14.53 -13.31 -47.34
N VAL A 62 -13.35 -13.57 -46.77
CA VAL A 62 -12.42 -12.57 -46.27
C VAL A 62 -11.22 -12.58 -47.22
N GLY A 63 -10.74 -11.43 -47.69
CA GLY A 63 -9.62 -11.37 -48.65
C GLY A 63 -9.98 -11.55 -50.13
N GLY A 64 -11.08 -12.24 -50.45
CA GLY A 64 -11.62 -12.35 -51.82
C GLY A 64 -10.77 -13.20 -52.77
N GLN A 65 -9.90 -14.05 -52.23
CA GLN A 65 -9.05 -14.95 -53.00
C GLN A 65 -9.91 -15.95 -53.77
N THR A 66 -9.65 -16.10 -55.06
CA THR A 66 -10.37 -17.04 -55.94
C THR A 66 -9.48 -18.23 -56.24
N PHE A 67 -9.97 -19.43 -55.94
CA PHE A 67 -9.25 -20.68 -56.14
C PHE A 67 -9.48 -21.25 -57.55
N THR A 68 -8.58 -22.15 -57.96
CA THR A 68 -8.50 -22.75 -59.30
C THR A 68 -9.85 -23.12 -59.90
N GLN A 69 -10.08 -22.73 -61.16
CA GLN A 69 -11.30 -23.05 -61.89
C GLN A 69 -11.21 -24.45 -62.51
N SER A 70 -12.13 -25.34 -62.17
CA SER A 70 -12.10 -26.72 -62.66
C SER A 70 -13.48 -27.20 -63.12
N LYS A 71 -13.51 -28.09 -64.12
CA LYS A 71 -14.76 -28.73 -64.58
C LYS A 71 -15.39 -29.63 -63.49
N VAL A 72 -14.59 -30.06 -62.52
CA VAL A 72 -15.00 -30.89 -61.37
C VAL A 72 -14.70 -30.13 -60.08
N ILE A 73 -15.61 -30.20 -59.10
CA ILE A 73 -15.53 -29.48 -57.81
C ILE A 73 -14.44 -30.03 -56.86
N GLU A 74 -14.07 -31.31 -56.99
CA GLU A 74 -13.02 -31.99 -56.20
C GLU A 74 -11.72 -31.18 -56.06
N PRO A 75 -11.02 -30.80 -57.14
CA PRO A 75 -9.77 -30.03 -57.05
C PRO A 75 -9.95 -28.61 -56.49
N VAL A 76 -11.17 -28.06 -56.55
CA VAL A 76 -11.48 -26.75 -55.96
C VAL A 76 -11.63 -26.90 -54.44
N LEU A 77 -12.27 -27.97 -54.00
CA LEU A 77 -12.44 -28.30 -52.59
C LEU A 77 -11.10 -28.67 -51.93
N ASP A 78 -10.25 -29.43 -52.63
CA ASP A 78 -8.90 -29.77 -52.17
C ASP A 78 -8.02 -28.52 -52.01
N ALA A 79 -8.15 -27.54 -52.91
CA ALA A 79 -7.43 -26.27 -52.80
C ALA A 79 -7.87 -25.46 -51.57
N VAL A 80 -9.18 -25.39 -51.29
CA VAL A 80 -9.73 -24.72 -50.10
C VAL A 80 -9.30 -25.43 -48.80
N TYR A 81 -9.34 -26.76 -48.78
CA TYR A 81 -8.85 -27.51 -47.62
C TYR A 81 -7.34 -27.32 -47.41
N SER A 82 -6.55 -27.28 -48.48
CA SER A 82 -5.11 -27.02 -48.40
C SER A 82 -4.80 -25.63 -47.85
N ASP A 83 -5.60 -24.63 -48.22
CA ASP A 83 -5.47 -23.25 -47.74
C ASP A 83 -5.79 -23.15 -46.25
N MET A 84 -6.95 -23.69 -45.83
CA MET A 84 -7.33 -23.75 -44.41
C MET A 84 -6.32 -24.53 -43.55
N ILE A 85 -5.78 -25.64 -44.07
CA ILE A 85 -4.71 -26.39 -43.38
C ILE A 85 -3.44 -25.55 -43.29
N SER A 86 -3.10 -24.77 -44.32
CA SER A 86 -1.95 -23.87 -44.30
C SER A 86 -2.10 -22.80 -43.22
N ASP A 87 -3.26 -22.12 -43.17
CA ASP A 87 -3.55 -21.08 -42.18
C ASP A 87 -3.50 -21.63 -40.75
N LEU A 88 -4.17 -22.75 -40.51
CA LEU A 88 -4.15 -23.42 -39.21
C LEU A 88 -2.73 -23.87 -38.82
N THR A 89 -1.92 -24.31 -39.78
CA THR A 89 -0.53 -24.70 -39.53
C THR A 89 0.33 -23.49 -39.18
N GLU A 90 0.10 -22.34 -39.82
CA GLU A 90 0.82 -21.10 -39.53
C GLU A 90 0.43 -20.53 -38.17
N GLU A 91 -0.86 -20.55 -37.83
CA GLU A 91 -1.35 -20.15 -36.51
C GLU A 91 -0.81 -21.10 -35.42
N GLN A 92 -0.86 -22.41 -35.66
CA GLN A 92 -0.28 -23.40 -34.75
C GLN A 92 1.22 -23.20 -34.57
N ARG A 93 1.96 -22.92 -35.65
CA ARG A 93 3.40 -22.63 -35.58
C ARG A 93 3.66 -21.39 -34.74
N THR A 94 2.88 -20.33 -34.97
CA THR A 94 2.97 -19.08 -34.22
C THR A 94 2.75 -19.31 -32.72
N TYR A 95 1.71 -20.04 -32.33
CA TYR A 95 1.48 -20.38 -30.92
C TYR A 95 2.56 -21.30 -30.35
N THR A 96 3.02 -22.27 -31.13
CA THR A 96 4.11 -23.18 -30.73
C THR A 96 5.42 -22.41 -30.47
N GLU A 97 5.66 -21.34 -31.21
CA GLU A 97 6.82 -20.45 -31.03
C GLU A 97 6.63 -19.50 -29.83
N GLN A 98 5.42 -19.01 -29.57
CA GLN A 98 5.14 -18.02 -28.52
C GLN A 98 4.98 -18.61 -27.11
N ILE A 99 4.33 -19.77 -26.98
CA ILE A 99 4.11 -20.45 -25.69
C ILE A 99 5.39 -20.58 -24.86
N PRO A 100 6.52 -21.13 -25.38
CA PRO A 100 7.71 -21.32 -24.57
C PRO A 100 8.33 -19.99 -24.13
N ALA A 101 8.24 -18.93 -24.94
CA ALA A 101 8.74 -17.60 -24.57
C ALA A 101 7.93 -17.01 -23.40
N LEU A 102 6.60 -17.13 -23.44
CA LEU A 102 5.71 -16.67 -22.36
C LEU A 102 5.87 -17.52 -21.09
N GLU A 103 6.05 -18.83 -21.22
CA GLU A 103 6.33 -19.72 -20.07
C GLU A 103 7.66 -19.36 -19.42
N GLN A 104 8.69 -19.07 -20.21
CA GLN A 104 9.98 -18.62 -19.71
C GLN A 104 9.89 -17.24 -19.02
N GLU A 105 9.11 -16.31 -19.57
CA GLU A 105 8.87 -15.00 -18.94
C GLU A 105 8.14 -15.16 -17.60
N LEU A 106 7.08 -15.98 -17.56
CA LEU A 106 6.37 -16.29 -16.32
C LEU A 106 7.28 -16.96 -15.28
N ALA A 107 8.13 -17.88 -15.70
CA ALA A 107 9.08 -18.56 -14.81
C ALA A 107 10.11 -17.59 -14.20
N GLN A 108 10.45 -16.51 -14.89
CA GLN A 108 11.36 -15.47 -14.40
C GLN A 108 10.65 -14.44 -13.52
N MET A 109 9.44 -14.02 -13.89
CA MET A 109 8.70 -12.97 -13.17
C MET A 109 8.14 -13.46 -11.84
N LYS A 110 7.63 -14.70 -11.76
CA LYS A 110 7.06 -15.26 -10.52
C LYS A 110 8.00 -15.16 -9.32
N PRO A 111 9.25 -15.67 -9.37
CA PRO A 111 10.14 -15.58 -8.21
C PRO A 111 10.54 -14.14 -7.88
N ALA A 112 10.63 -13.26 -8.88
CA ALA A 112 10.91 -11.84 -8.65
C ALA A 112 9.76 -11.17 -7.87
N ILE A 113 8.51 -11.42 -8.27
CA ILE A 113 7.32 -10.92 -7.57
C ILE A 113 7.24 -11.46 -6.14
N GLU A 114 7.53 -12.75 -5.94
CA GLU A 114 7.55 -13.35 -4.60
C GLU A 114 8.63 -12.73 -3.71
N ALA A 115 9.83 -12.49 -4.24
CA ALA A 115 10.91 -11.83 -3.52
C ALA A 115 10.56 -10.37 -3.17
N ASP A 116 9.97 -9.63 -4.11
CA ASP A 116 9.53 -8.25 -3.90
C ASP A 116 8.42 -8.18 -2.85
N LEU A 117 7.46 -9.10 -2.88
CA LEU A 117 6.39 -9.16 -1.87
C LEU A 117 6.95 -9.44 -0.48
N ALA A 118 7.90 -10.37 -0.35
CA ALA A 118 8.57 -10.64 0.91
C ALA A 118 9.36 -9.43 1.43
N ALA A 119 10.07 -8.72 0.54
CA ALA A 119 10.81 -7.52 0.90
C ALA A 119 9.88 -6.37 1.32
N LEU A 120 8.75 -6.18 0.62
CA LEU A 120 7.74 -5.19 0.99
C LEU A 120 7.10 -5.51 2.34
N GLN A 121 6.79 -6.78 2.62
CA GLN A 121 6.27 -7.19 3.91
C GLN A 121 7.26 -6.90 5.04
N ALA A 122 8.55 -7.24 4.85
CA ALA A 122 9.59 -6.94 5.83
C ALA A 122 9.76 -5.42 6.06
N ALA A 123 9.63 -4.61 5.01
CA ALA A 123 9.66 -3.15 5.13
C ALA A 123 8.44 -2.60 5.90
N VAL A 124 7.25 -3.16 5.65
CA VAL A 124 6.04 -2.80 6.42
C VAL A 124 6.23 -3.13 7.90
N ASP A 125 6.76 -4.30 8.22
CA ASP A 125 7.00 -4.72 9.61
C ASP A 125 8.04 -3.82 10.30
N ASP A 126 9.14 -3.45 9.62
CA ASP A 126 10.12 -2.47 10.14
C ASP A 126 9.47 -1.11 10.42
N PHE A 127 8.67 -0.60 9.48
CA PHE A 127 8.01 0.69 9.66
C PHE A 127 7.00 0.66 10.81
N GLN A 128 6.27 -0.43 11.01
CA GLN A 128 5.37 -0.58 12.16
C GLN A 128 6.15 -0.55 13.48
N GLN A 129 7.23 -1.32 13.59
CA GLN A 129 8.05 -1.33 14.80
C GLN A 129 8.64 0.06 15.11
N ARG A 130 9.12 0.77 14.10
CA ARG A 130 9.66 2.13 14.26
C ARG A 130 8.60 3.14 14.66
N LEU A 131 7.37 2.97 14.15
CA LEU A 131 6.24 3.82 14.52
C LEU A 131 5.86 3.61 15.99
N ASP A 132 5.78 2.36 16.43
CA ASP A 132 5.47 2.01 17.83
C ASP A 132 6.56 2.51 18.79
N ALA A 133 7.83 2.38 18.41
CA ALA A 133 8.95 2.93 19.18
C ALA A 133 8.85 4.46 19.30
N ARG A 134 8.63 5.17 18.19
CA ARG A 134 8.45 6.63 18.22
C ARG A 134 7.23 7.07 19.02
N ARG A 135 6.13 6.32 18.94
CA ARG A 135 4.93 6.61 19.73
C ARG A 135 5.21 6.51 21.22
N SER A 136 5.97 5.51 21.62
CA SER A 136 6.41 5.32 23.01
C SER A 136 7.34 6.46 23.46
N GLU A 137 8.29 6.89 22.62
CA GLU A 137 9.16 8.05 22.90
C GLU A 137 8.36 9.34 23.06
N VAL A 138 7.38 9.59 22.18
CA VAL A 138 6.51 10.77 22.27
C VAL A 138 5.73 10.78 23.58
N GLN A 139 5.21 9.62 24.00
CA GLN A 139 4.48 9.52 25.25
C GLN A 139 5.37 9.74 26.47
N ALA A 140 6.56 9.14 26.50
CA ALA A 140 7.54 9.38 27.56
C ALA A 140 7.96 10.86 27.64
N ASN A 141 8.17 11.51 26.49
CA ASN A 141 8.49 12.94 26.45
C ASN A 141 7.33 13.81 26.93
N ALA A 142 6.08 13.45 26.61
CA ALA A 142 4.92 14.18 27.09
C ALA A 142 4.81 14.10 28.63
N GLU A 143 5.03 12.92 29.21
CA GLU A 143 5.06 12.72 30.66
C GLU A 143 6.20 13.53 31.32
N ALA A 144 7.38 13.56 30.71
CA ALA A 144 8.51 14.35 31.20
C ALA A 144 8.22 15.86 31.17
N VAL A 145 7.55 16.35 30.12
CA VAL A 145 7.13 17.75 30.02
C VAL A 145 6.09 18.10 31.08
N GLU A 146 5.14 17.22 31.35
CA GLU A 146 4.14 17.41 32.41
C GLU A 146 4.80 17.49 33.79
N GLN A 147 5.76 16.59 34.08
CA GLN A 147 6.52 16.63 35.32
C GLN A 147 7.34 17.91 35.48
N ALA A 148 8.01 18.34 34.41
CA ALA A 148 8.78 19.59 34.42
C ALA A 148 7.87 20.81 34.64
N ALA A 149 6.70 20.84 34.01
CA ALA A 149 5.72 21.90 34.22
C ALA A 149 5.22 21.95 35.68
N ALA A 150 4.95 20.79 36.29
CA ALA A 150 4.57 20.71 37.69
C ALA A 150 5.70 21.16 38.63
N GLU A 151 6.96 20.87 38.30
CA GLU A 151 8.11 21.36 39.07
C GLU A 151 8.27 22.87 38.97
N VAL A 152 8.13 23.43 37.76
CA VAL A 152 8.16 24.90 37.55
C VAL A 152 7.10 25.57 38.41
N GLN A 153 5.87 25.07 38.43
CA GLN A 153 4.80 25.64 39.25
C GLN A 153 5.17 25.64 40.75
N ARG A 154 5.74 24.54 41.27
CA ARG A 154 6.17 24.48 42.67
C ARG A 154 7.28 25.48 42.98
N VAL A 155 8.20 25.69 42.04
CA VAL A 155 9.28 26.67 42.19
C VAL A 155 8.71 28.09 42.20
N GLU A 156 7.75 28.39 41.33
CA GLU A 156 7.06 29.69 41.32
C GLU A 156 6.33 29.95 42.64
N ASP A 157 5.58 28.98 43.15
CA ASP A 157 4.88 29.07 44.44
C ASP A 157 5.88 29.32 45.59
N LEU A 158 7.03 28.64 45.57
CA LEU A 158 8.09 28.83 46.55
C LEU A 158 8.72 30.24 46.45
N ILE A 159 8.95 30.73 45.23
CA ILE A 159 9.49 32.09 45.01
C ILE A 159 8.54 33.13 45.58
N GLU A 160 7.23 32.99 45.35
CA GLU A 160 6.24 33.94 45.88
C GLU A 160 6.21 33.90 47.41
N SER A 161 6.19 32.71 48.02
CA SER A 161 6.28 32.58 49.48
C SER A 161 7.56 33.20 50.06
N ARG A 162 8.71 33.02 49.37
CA ARG A 162 9.98 33.64 49.79
C ARG A 162 9.96 35.16 49.64
N ARG A 163 9.27 35.68 48.64
CA ARG A 163 9.10 37.12 48.45
C ARG A 163 8.28 37.73 49.58
N GLU A 164 7.16 37.11 49.95
CA GLU A 164 6.36 37.53 51.10
C GLU A 164 7.17 37.50 52.41
N ASP A 165 7.98 36.46 52.61
CA ASP A 165 8.89 36.36 53.75
C ASP A 165 9.89 37.52 53.80
N VAL A 166 10.50 37.86 52.66
CA VAL A 166 11.46 38.98 52.56
C VAL A 166 10.77 40.31 52.88
N GLU A 167 9.58 40.55 52.34
CA GLU A 167 8.82 41.77 52.62
C GLU A 167 8.48 41.90 54.11
N ARG A 168 8.01 40.81 54.73
CA ARG A 168 7.73 40.74 56.17
C ARG A 168 8.98 40.99 57.02
N LEU A 169 10.08 40.32 56.72
CA LEU A 169 11.34 40.47 57.46
C LEU A 169 11.92 41.87 57.30
N SER A 170 11.84 42.45 56.10
CA SER A 170 12.26 43.83 55.84
C SER A 170 11.47 44.82 56.71
N ALA A 171 10.15 44.64 56.82
CA ALA A 171 9.32 45.46 57.70
C ALA A 171 9.71 45.32 59.18
N GLN A 172 9.95 44.10 59.66
CA GLN A 172 10.41 43.85 61.04
C GLN A 172 11.76 44.50 61.32
N VAL A 173 12.72 44.41 60.38
CA VAL A 173 14.02 45.07 60.50
C VAL A 173 13.86 46.59 60.56
N GLY A 174 12.93 47.16 59.77
CA GLY A 174 12.57 48.57 59.86
C GLY A 174 12.09 48.96 61.26
N GLN A 175 11.12 48.22 61.81
CA GLN A 175 10.60 48.45 63.16
C GLN A 175 11.69 48.38 64.23
N ILE A 176 12.57 47.37 64.18
CA ILE A 176 13.68 47.21 65.13
C ILE A 176 14.65 48.39 65.05
N ARG A 177 14.91 48.93 63.86
CA ARG A 177 15.77 50.12 63.68
C ARG A 177 15.13 51.36 64.31
N ASP A 178 13.84 51.55 64.12
CA ASP A 178 13.09 52.66 64.71
C ASP A 178 13.06 52.57 66.24
N ASP A 179 12.80 51.39 66.79
CA ASP A 179 12.82 51.13 68.23
C ASP A 179 14.20 51.36 68.83
N ARG A 180 15.26 50.89 68.15
CA ARG A 180 16.64 51.16 68.56
C ARG A 180 16.90 52.67 68.63
N PHE A 181 16.48 53.43 67.62
CA PHE A 181 16.66 54.89 67.62
C PHE A 181 15.92 55.55 68.80
N ARG A 182 14.69 55.11 69.10
CA ARG A 182 13.92 55.57 70.27
C ARG A 182 14.63 55.26 71.59
N ILE A 183 15.13 54.03 71.75
CA ILE A 183 15.89 53.63 72.95
C ILE A 183 17.16 54.48 73.10
N GLU A 184 17.88 54.75 72.01
CA GLU A 184 19.07 55.62 72.03
C GLU A 184 18.72 57.07 72.42
N GLN A 185 17.55 57.58 72.04
CA GLN A 185 17.05 58.88 72.52
C GLN A 185 16.71 58.86 74.01
N ILE A 186 15.97 57.85 74.47
CA ILE A 186 15.62 57.68 75.89
C ILE A 186 16.89 57.57 76.75
N GLN A 187 17.88 56.79 76.33
CA GLN A 187 19.16 56.69 77.03
C GLN A 187 19.89 58.04 77.14
N ARG A 188 19.85 58.86 76.09
CA ARG A 188 20.41 60.23 76.14
C ARG A 188 19.68 61.08 77.18
N GLN A 189 18.35 61.09 77.13
CA GLN A 189 17.52 61.81 78.10
C GLN A 189 17.80 61.36 79.54
N LEU A 190 17.86 60.05 79.80
CA LEU A 190 18.17 59.51 81.13
C LEU A 190 19.57 59.91 81.61
N ARG A 191 20.58 59.90 80.73
CA ARG A 191 21.93 60.36 81.08
C ARG A 191 21.96 61.83 81.47
N ASP A 192 21.21 62.67 80.76
CA ASP A 192 21.11 64.10 81.08
C ASP A 192 20.38 64.31 82.42
N LEU A 193 19.33 63.54 82.68
CA LEU A 193 18.58 63.57 83.94
C LEU A 193 19.43 63.15 85.13
N ILE A 194 20.24 62.09 84.98
CA ILE A 194 21.21 61.65 86.01
C ILE A 194 22.18 62.78 86.33
N LYS A 195 22.80 63.41 85.31
CA LYS A 195 23.71 64.55 85.54
C LYS A 195 23.03 65.71 86.28
N GLN A 196 21.77 65.98 85.95
CA GLN A 196 21.01 67.04 86.61
C GLN A 196 20.74 66.71 88.09
N ILE A 197 20.38 65.46 88.38
CA ILE A 197 20.18 64.96 89.74
C ILE A 197 21.48 65.01 90.53
N ASP A 198 22.59 64.50 89.98
CA ASP A 198 23.91 64.54 90.63
C ASP A 198 24.33 65.98 90.98
N GLY A 199 24.16 66.90 90.04
CA GLY A 199 24.43 68.33 90.30
C GLY A 199 23.51 68.93 91.36
N SER A 200 22.24 68.49 91.45
CA SER A 200 21.32 68.92 92.51
C SER A 200 21.70 68.36 93.88
N LEU A 201 22.12 67.09 93.93
CA LEU A 201 22.57 66.39 95.13
C LEU A 201 23.84 67.05 95.68
N GLN A 202 24.79 67.36 94.80
CA GLN A 202 26.04 68.02 95.16
C GLN A 202 25.77 69.41 95.76
N ARG A 203 24.86 70.19 95.16
CA ARG A 203 24.41 71.48 95.73
C ARG A 203 23.72 71.31 97.09
N ALA A 204 22.88 70.29 97.24
CA ALA A 204 22.21 70.01 98.51
C ALA A 204 23.22 69.63 99.61
N SER A 205 24.21 68.79 99.29
CA SER A 205 25.30 68.41 100.19
C SER A 205 26.13 69.62 100.62
N GLN A 206 26.53 70.48 99.67
CA GLN A 206 27.26 71.72 99.99
C GLN A 206 26.47 72.63 100.93
N ARG A 207 25.15 72.79 100.70
CA ARG A 207 24.28 73.56 101.61
C ARG A 207 24.19 72.93 102.99
N GLN A 208 24.08 71.60 103.07
CA GLN A 208 24.07 70.89 104.34
C GLN A 208 25.37 71.12 105.13
N GLU A 209 26.50 71.08 104.45
CA GLU A 209 27.83 71.30 105.04
C GLU A 209 28.01 72.74 105.51
N GLN A 210 27.55 73.72 104.71
CA GLN A 210 27.47 75.12 105.12
C GLN A 210 26.59 75.31 106.37
N LEU A 211 25.39 74.72 106.40
CA LEU A 211 24.49 74.80 107.55
C LEU A 211 25.11 74.18 108.81
N LYS A 212 25.82 73.06 108.68
CA LYS A 212 26.58 72.45 109.81
C LYS A 212 27.66 73.40 110.32
N SER A 213 28.45 74.00 109.44
CA SER A 213 29.50 74.95 109.83
C SER A 213 28.97 76.20 110.54
N VAL A 214 27.73 76.61 110.25
CA VAL A 214 27.05 77.73 110.92
C VAL A 214 26.46 77.33 112.28
N LEU A 215 26.16 76.04 112.51
CA LEU A 215 25.63 75.53 113.78
C LEU A 215 26.72 75.11 114.78
N GLU A 216 27.93 74.81 114.30
CA GLU A 216 29.08 74.39 115.12
C GLU A 216 30.06 75.55 115.44
N GLY A 217 29.85 76.75 114.90
CA GLY A 217 30.56 77.98 115.24
C GLY A 217 29.71 78.93 116.08
#